data_AF-A0A7S0ZZK6-F1
#
_entry.id   AF-A0A7S0ZZK6-F1
#
_cell.length_a   1.000
_cell.length_b   1.000
_cell.length_c   1.000
_cell.angle_alpha   90.00
_cell.angle_beta   90.00
_cell.angle_gamma   90.00
#
_symmetry.space_group_name_H-M   'P 1'
#
loop_
_entity.id
_entity.type
_entity.pdbx_description
1 polymer ?
#
loop_
_entity_poly.entity_id
_entity_poly.type
_entity_poly.pdbx_seq_one_letter_code
_entity_poly.pdbx_strand_id
1 'polypeptide(L)'
;SSNLIFSSLQRSAVMWPGCCENAGLVSFTQRAVLIGLLVGLPGVLGVECDGGADEACQCLLVCDVFGGAPDKCSAGDPMLAIDDAIQGSFETPSGVCDGMKCVVACARKLNCYDDSVFGRCSNVQQDDETCDVQCSGAAHSLESALALVMILLCVIHGW
;
A
#
# COMPACT_ATOMS: atom_id res chain seq x y z
N SER A 1 -3.10 -11.55 30.74
CA SER A 1 -4.22 -10.71 30.26
C SER A 1 -3.94 -10.16 28.86
N SER A 2 -3.57 -11.03 27.91
CA SER A 2 -2.95 -10.60 26.63
C SER A 2 -3.75 -10.97 25.39
N ASN A 3 -5.01 -11.42 25.55
CA ASN A 3 -5.83 -11.95 24.46
C ASN A 3 -6.93 -11.00 23.95
N LEU A 4 -6.91 -9.71 24.31
CA LEU A 4 -7.97 -8.77 23.92
C LEU A 4 -7.54 -7.67 22.94
N ILE A 5 -6.24 -7.55 22.61
CA ILE A 5 -5.77 -6.51 21.65
C ILE A 5 -5.80 -7.03 20.20
N PHE A 6 -5.61 -8.33 19.97
CA PHE A 6 -5.65 -8.91 18.61
C PHE A 6 -7.05 -8.89 17.97
N SER A 7 -8.13 -8.73 18.75
CA SER A 7 -9.49 -8.64 18.20
C SER A 7 -9.86 -7.27 17.63
N SER A 8 -9.05 -6.23 17.85
CA SER A 8 -9.34 -4.89 17.33
C SER A 8 -8.76 -4.63 15.94
N LEU A 9 -7.78 -5.42 15.49
CA LEU A 9 -7.21 -5.32 14.13
C LEU A 9 -8.00 -6.08 13.05
N GLN A 10 -8.90 -7.01 13.44
CA GLN A 10 -9.84 -7.64 12.49
C GLN A 10 -11.16 -6.87 12.30
N ARG A 11 -11.38 -5.76 13.01
CA ARG A 11 -12.59 -4.93 12.84
C ARG A 11 -12.44 -3.76 11.87
N SER A 12 -11.22 -3.47 11.42
CA SER A 12 -10.99 -2.61 10.26
C SER A 12 -10.90 -3.48 9.01
N ALA A 13 -11.96 -4.27 8.76
CA ALA A 13 -12.45 -4.40 7.40
C ALA A 13 -12.74 -2.96 6.96
N VAL A 14 -11.74 -2.34 6.35
CA VAL A 14 -11.88 -1.08 5.64
C VAL A 14 -12.94 -1.34 4.60
N MET A 15 -14.15 -0.95 4.99
CA MET A 15 -15.32 -0.75 4.18
C MET A 15 -14.89 0.26 3.12
N TRP A 16 -14.39 -0.25 1.99
CA TRP A 16 -14.21 0.54 0.79
C TRP A 16 -15.60 0.98 0.32
N PRO A 17 -15.93 2.28 0.34
CA PRO A 17 -17.14 2.77 -0.30
C PRO A 17 -16.85 2.83 -1.80
N GLY A 18 -17.09 1.73 -2.53
CA GLY A 18 -16.81 1.73 -3.96
C GLY A 18 -17.10 0.47 -4.77
N CYS A 19 -17.52 -0.65 -4.15
CA CYS A 19 -17.92 -1.83 -4.93
C CYS A 19 -19.44 -2.01 -4.90
N CYS A 20 -20.08 -1.44 -5.92
CA CYS A 20 -21.38 -1.84 -6.47
C CYS A 20 -22.60 -1.70 -5.56
N GLU A 21 -23.12 -0.48 -5.50
CA GLU A 21 -24.55 -0.28 -5.71
C GLU A 21 -24.92 -0.90 -7.07
N ASN A 22 -25.82 -1.89 -7.07
CA ASN A 22 -26.84 -2.19 -8.09
C ASN A 22 -27.25 -3.67 -8.09
N ALA A 23 -28.04 -4.07 -7.09
CA ALA A 23 -28.95 -5.21 -7.22
C ALA A 23 -30.21 -4.77 -8.00
N GLY A 24 -30.02 -4.41 -9.26
CA GLY A 24 -31.09 -4.09 -10.21
C GLY A 24 -31.25 -5.22 -11.22
N LEU A 25 -32.13 -6.18 -10.91
CA LEU A 25 -32.62 -7.18 -11.85
C LEU A 25 -33.26 -6.50 -13.07
N VAL A 26 -32.59 -6.52 -14.22
CA VAL A 26 -33.27 -6.45 -15.51
C VAL A 26 -32.71 -7.50 -16.46
N SER A 27 -33.59 -8.45 -16.72
CA SER A 27 -33.50 -9.55 -17.66
C SER A 27 -33.48 -9.01 -19.09
N PHE A 28 -32.40 -9.23 -19.85
CA PHE A 28 -32.43 -9.18 -21.31
C PHE A 28 -31.45 -10.20 -21.90
N THR A 29 -31.99 -11.40 -22.14
CA THR A 29 -31.83 -12.25 -23.34
C THR A 29 -30.60 -12.01 -24.25
N GLN A 30 -29.72 -13.01 -24.26
CA GLN A 30 -28.96 -13.54 -25.41
C GLN A 30 -28.49 -12.54 -26.49
N ARG A 31 -27.23 -12.12 -26.35
CA ARG A 31 -26.27 -12.16 -27.46
C ARG A 31 -24.95 -12.74 -26.96
N ALA A 32 -24.78 -14.03 -27.22
CA ALA A 32 -23.50 -14.70 -27.14
C ALA A 32 -22.59 -14.15 -28.25
N VAL A 33 -21.70 -13.23 -27.89
CA VAL A 33 -20.52 -12.89 -28.69
C VAL A 33 -19.33 -12.93 -27.74
N LEU A 34 -18.59 -14.02 -27.86
CA LEU A 34 -17.20 -14.25 -27.45
C LEU A 34 -16.51 -13.07 -26.75
N ILE A 35 -16.62 -12.98 -25.43
CA ILE A 35 -15.63 -12.33 -24.57
C ILE A 35 -14.84 -13.46 -23.90
N GLY A 36 -13.88 -13.97 -24.67
CA GLY A 36 -12.93 -14.97 -24.19
C GLY A 36 -11.94 -14.33 -23.21
N LEU A 37 -11.96 -14.83 -21.97
CA LEU A 37 -10.87 -14.84 -20.99
C LEU A 37 -9.95 -13.60 -20.91
N LEU A 38 -10.32 -12.65 -20.05
CA LEU A 38 -9.37 -11.89 -19.24
C LEU A 38 -9.32 -12.48 -17.82
N VAL A 39 -9.16 -13.81 -17.72
CA VAL A 39 -8.91 -14.49 -16.43
C VAL A 39 -7.42 -14.82 -16.40
N GLY A 40 -6.62 -13.85 -15.95
CA GLY A 40 -5.18 -14.01 -15.90
C GLY A 40 -4.44 -12.73 -15.52
N LEU A 41 -4.73 -12.17 -14.35
CA LEU A 41 -3.83 -11.21 -13.71
C LEU A 41 -3.51 -11.69 -12.28
N PRO A 42 -2.66 -12.71 -12.08
CA PRO A 42 -1.95 -12.85 -10.82
C PRO A 42 -0.76 -11.90 -10.87
N GLY A 43 -1.06 -10.61 -10.75
CA GLY A 43 -0.07 -9.56 -10.62
C GLY A 43 -0.66 -8.59 -9.63
N VAL A 44 -0.39 -8.82 -8.35
CA VAL A 44 -0.43 -7.72 -7.37
C VAL A 44 0.36 -6.62 -8.04
N LEU A 45 -0.27 -5.47 -8.34
CA LEU A 45 0.41 -4.30 -8.87
C LEU A 45 1.40 -3.87 -7.76
N GLY A 46 2.55 -4.53 -7.75
CA GLY A 46 3.66 -4.21 -6.88
C GLY A 46 4.03 -2.79 -7.23
N VAL A 47 3.98 -1.92 -6.23
CA VAL A 47 4.47 -0.56 -6.38
C VAL A 47 5.96 -0.72 -6.71
N GLU A 48 6.32 -0.52 -7.98
CA GLU A 48 7.70 -0.60 -8.44
C GLU A 48 8.44 0.60 -7.85
N CYS A 49 9.06 0.38 -6.69
CA CYS A 49 10.04 1.29 -6.11
C CYS A 49 11.28 1.34 -7.00
N ASP A 50 11.94 2.51 -7.05
CA ASP A 50 13.25 2.63 -7.69
C ASP A 50 14.22 1.63 -7.03
N GLY A 51 14.78 0.73 -7.85
CA GLY A 51 15.64 -0.38 -7.40
C GLY A 51 14.90 -1.71 -7.20
N GLY A 52 13.59 -1.70 -6.97
CA GLY A 52 12.80 -2.92 -6.78
C GLY A 52 12.83 -3.43 -5.34
N ALA A 53 12.60 -4.75 -5.17
CA ALA A 53 12.35 -5.34 -3.85
C ALA A 53 13.61 -5.41 -2.96
N ASP A 54 14.78 -5.62 -3.55
CA ASP A 54 16.04 -5.77 -2.80
C ASP A 54 16.45 -4.43 -2.17
N GLU A 55 16.38 -3.33 -2.92
CA GLU A 55 16.67 -1.98 -2.46
C GLU A 55 15.65 -1.50 -1.42
N ALA A 56 14.37 -1.86 -1.59
CA ALA A 56 13.34 -1.60 -0.58
C ALA A 56 13.64 -2.34 0.74
N CYS A 57 13.99 -3.62 0.66
CA CYS A 57 14.40 -4.41 1.81
C CYS A 57 15.62 -3.80 2.49
N GLN A 58 16.67 -3.47 1.73
CA GLN A 58 17.91 -2.90 2.26
C GLN A 58 17.62 -1.57 2.95
N CYS A 59 16.80 -0.71 2.35
CA CYS A 59 16.44 0.55 2.95
C CYS A 59 15.75 0.37 4.31
N LEU A 60 14.76 -0.53 4.39
CA LEU A 60 14.02 -0.79 5.63
C LEU A 60 14.93 -1.38 6.71
N LEU A 61 15.74 -2.39 6.38
CA LEU A 61 16.61 -3.06 7.34
C LEU A 61 17.82 -2.22 7.79
N VAL A 62 18.10 -1.07 7.17
CA VAL A 62 19.08 -0.11 7.72
C VAL A 62 18.58 0.55 9.01
N CYS A 63 17.27 0.59 9.24
CA CYS A 63 16.72 1.22 10.43
C CYS A 63 16.88 0.32 11.66
N ASP A 64 17.34 0.90 12.77
CA ASP A 64 17.57 0.18 14.03
C ASP A 64 16.31 -0.51 14.57
N VAL A 65 15.14 0.09 14.35
CA VAL A 65 13.83 -0.46 14.74
C VAL A 65 13.52 -1.80 14.07
N PHE A 66 14.11 -2.06 12.90
CA PHE A 66 14.01 -3.32 12.17
C PHE A 66 15.28 -4.20 12.30
N GLY A 67 16.15 -3.87 13.26
CA GLY A 67 17.32 -4.68 13.61
C GLY A 67 18.61 -4.34 12.86
N GLY A 68 18.65 -3.30 12.02
CA GLY A 68 19.90 -2.76 11.47
C GLY A 68 20.74 -3.75 10.63
N ALA A 69 20.09 -4.65 9.89
CA ALA A 69 20.74 -5.78 9.20
C ALA A 69 20.43 -5.82 7.69
N PRO A 70 20.85 -4.83 6.89
CA PRO A 70 20.56 -4.77 5.45
C PRO A 70 21.13 -5.95 4.65
N ASP A 71 22.21 -6.56 5.12
CA ASP A 71 22.83 -7.72 4.47
C ASP A 71 21.90 -8.95 4.40
N LYS A 72 20.87 -9.00 5.25
CA LYS A 72 19.89 -10.09 5.25
C LYS A 72 19.03 -10.11 3.98
N CYS A 73 18.90 -9.00 3.28
CA CYS A 73 18.14 -8.92 2.02
C CYS A 73 18.78 -9.73 0.90
N SER A 74 20.09 -9.96 0.92
CA SER A 74 20.80 -10.72 -0.11
C SER A 74 21.01 -12.20 0.24
N ALA A 75 20.69 -12.59 1.48
CA ALA A 75 21.02 -13.91 2.03
C ALA A 75 19.86 -14.91 2.02
N GLY A 76 18.64 -14.50 1.62
CA GLY A 76 17.44 -15.32 1.69
C GLY A 76 16.21 -14.64 1.09
N ASP A 77 15.02 -15.09 1.47
CA ASP A 77 13.76 -14.45 1.09
C ASP A 77 13.60 -13.10 1.83
N PRO A 78 13.62 -11.95 1.13
CA PRO A 78 13.51 -10.62 1.74
C PRO A 78 12.26 -10.46 2.61
N MET A 79 11.15 -11.13 2.25
CA MET A 79 9.89 -11.04 2.99
C MET A 79 10.00 -11.65 4.38
N LEU A 80 10.70 -12.78 4.52
CA LEU A 80 10.89 -13.42 5.83
C LEU A 80 11.76 -12.57 6.75
N ALA A 81 12.79 -11.92 6.21
CA ALA A 81 13.65 -11.03 6.98
C ALA A 81 12.89 -9.80 7.50
N ILE A 82 11.96 -9.28 6.70
CA ILE A 82 11.09 -8.15 7.07
C ILE A 82 10.06 -8.58 8.11
N ASP A 83 9.38 -9.72 7.93
CA ASP A 83 8.34 -10.20 8.86
C ASP A 83 8.87 -10.44 10.29
N ASP A 84 10.06 -11.04 10.42
CA ASP A 84 10.72 -11.25 11.71
C ASP A 84 11.08 -9.92 12.38
N ALA A 85 11.57 -8.94 11.60
CA ALA A 85 11.91 -7.62 12.11
C ALA A 85 10.67 -6.84 12.57
N ILE A 86 9.58 -6.94 11.81
CA ILE A 86 8.31 -6.28 12.12
C ILE A 86 7.73 -6.84 13.43
N GLN A 87 7.70 -8.16 13.62
CA GLN A 87 7.18 -8.76 14.87
C GLN A 87 7.92 -8.28 16.12
N GLY A 88 9.24 -8.12 16.05
CA GLY A 88 10.02 -7.60 17.18
C GLY A 88 9.79 -6.11 17.47
N SER A 89 9.56 -5.30 16.42
CA SER A 89 9.41 -3.85 16.57
C SER A 89 8.13 -3.41 17.32
N PHE A 90 7.05 -4.19 17.24
CA PHE A 90 5.76 -3.84 17.86
C PHE A 90 5.65 -4.16 19.35
N GLU A 91 6.67 -4.76 19.96
CA GLU A 91 6.68 -5.00 21.40
C GLU A 91 6.87 -3.71 22.21
N THR A 92 7.34 -2.64 21.58
CA THR A 92 7.53 -1.32 22.22
C THR A 92 6.56 -0.29 21.65
N PRO A 93 5.92 0.56 22.48
CA PRO A 93 5.01 1.60 22.00
C PRO A 93 5.68 2.56 21.02
N SER A 94 6.96 2.88 21.24
CA SER A 94 7.76 3.75 20.35
C SER A 94 8.10 3.11 19.00
N GLY A 95 8.15 1.77 18.93
CA GLY A 95 8.56 1.04 17.73
C GLY A 95 7.60 1.21 16.56
N VAL A 96 6.31 1.45 16.81
CA VAL A 96 5.33 1.76 15.76
C VAL A 96 5.68 3.09 15.08
N CYS A 97 5.92 4.13 15.86
CA CYS A 97 6.24 5.46 15.34
C CYS A 97 7.58 5.47 14.60
N ASP A 98 8.62 4.88 15.21
CA ASP A 98 9.96 4.84 14.62
C ASP A 98 9.99 3.96 13.35
N GLY A 99 9.27 2.84 13.37
CA GLY A 99 9.04 2.00 12.19
C GLY A 99 8.37 2.77 11.07
N MET A 100 7.32 3.53 11.36
CA MET A 100 6.60 4.32 10.36
C MET A 100 7.48 5.44 9.77
N LYS A 101 8.29 6.13 10.59
CA LYS A 101 9.27 7.12 10.10
C LYS A 101 10.23 6.49 9.11
N CYS A 102 10.74 5.31 9.41
CA CYS A 102 11.63 4.58 8.52
C CYS A 102 10.94 4.21 7.19
N VAL A 103 9.72 3.66 7.25
CA VAL A 103 8.95 3.29 6.06
C VAL A 103 8.71 4.50 5.15
N VAL A 104 8.29 5.62 5.72
CA VAL A 104 8.05 6.88 4.97
C VAL A 104 9.33 7.40 4.34
N ALA A 105 10.44 7.40 5.09
CA ALA A 105 11.74 7.85 4.58
C ALA A 105 12.23 6.98 3.42
N CYS A 106 12.07 5.65 3.53
CA CYS A 106 12.44 4.71 2.48
C CYS A 106 11.56 4.83 1.24
N ALA A 107 10.24 4.89 1.41
CA ALA A 107 9.31 5.05 0.30
C ALA A 107 9.59 6.34 -0.48
N ARG A 108 9.94 7.45 0.20
CA ARG A 108 10.36 8.69 -0.47
C ARG A 108 11.69 8.54 -1.21
N LYS A 109 12.67 7.91 -0.57
CA LYS A 109 14.01 7.70 -1.15
C LYS A 109 13.95 6.87 -2.43
N LEU A 110 13.04 5.90 -2.50
CA LEU A 110 12.86 4.99 -3.63
C LEU A 110 11.68 5.40 -4.52
N ASN A 111 11.17 6.63 -4.37
CA ASN A 111 10.08 7.19 -5.19
C ASN A 111 8.80 6.33 -5.26
N CYS A 112 8.51 5.58 -4.19
CA CYS A 112 7.30 4.75 -4.04
C CYS A 112 6.43 5.17 -2.85
N TYR A 113 6.43 6.47 -2.53
CA TYR A 113 5.52 7.04 -1.55
C TYR A 113 4.11 7.23 -2.13
N ASP A 114 3.23 6.27 -1.87
CA ASP A 114 1.86 6.23 -2.40
C ASP A 114 0.78 6.54 -1.35
N ASP A 115 -0.48 6.51 -1.79
CA ASP A 115 -1.66 6.75 -0.93
C ASP A 115 -1.84 5.69 0.17
N SER A 116 -1.35 4.46 -0.04
CA SER A 116 -1.39 3.39 0.95
C SER A 116 -0.41 3.65 2.08
N VAL A 117 0.84 4.02 1.75
CA VAL A 117 1.86 4.43 2.73
C VAL A 117 1.40 5.70 3.46
N PHE A 118 0.87 6.68 2.73
CA PHE A 118 0.28 7.89 3.31
C PHE A 118 -0.83 7.57 4.31
N GLY A 119 -1.80 6.74 3.92
CA GLY A 119 -2.93 6.36 4.77
C GLY A 119 -2.48 5.68 6.07
N ARG A 120 -1.52 4.76 5.98
CA ARG A 120 -0.94 4.09 7.16
C ARG A 120 -0.16 5.06 8.04
N CYS A 121 0.62 5.95 7.45
CA CYS A 121 1.35 6.98 8.18
C CYS A 121 0.40 7.90 8.95
N SER A 122 -0.64 8.39 8.26
CA SER A 122 -1.64 9.29 8.85
C SER A 122 -2.38 8.63 10.02
N ASN A 123 -2.68 7.33 9.93
CA ASN A 123 -3.27 6.60 11.04
C ASN A 123 -2.35 6.57 12.26
N VAL A 124 -1.06 6.26 12.09
CA VAL A 124 -0.09 6.26 13.19
C VAL A 124 0.05 7.64 13.82
N GLN A 125 0.09 8.70 13.00
CA GLN A 125 0.15 10.08 13.48
C GLN A 125 -1.11 10.48 14.27
N GLN A 126 -2.29 9.96 13.89
CA GLN A 126 -3.54 10.21 14.61
C GLN A 126 -3.66 9.37 15.89
N ASP A 127 -3.14 8.15 15.89
CA ASP A 127 -3.18 7.23 17.04
C ASP A 127 -2.19 7.64 18.13
N ASP A 128 -1.07 8.29 17.78
CA ASP A 128 -0.05 8.78 18.70
C ASP A 128 0.34 10.24 18.38
N GLU A 129 -0.23 11.19 19.13
CA GLU A 129 0.07 12.63 18.99
C GLU A 129 1.53 12.99 19.31
N THR A 130 2.26 12.11 20.01
CA THR A 130 3.70 12.32 20.30
C THR A 130 4.58 11.84 19.16
N CYS A 131 4.01 11.15 18.16
CA CYS A 131 4.73 10.68 16.99
C CYS A 131 4.93 11.79 15.96
N ASP A 132 6.12 12.40 15.97
CA ASP A 132 6.56 13.40 14.98
C ASP A 132 6.95 12.75 13.64
N VAL A 133 6.01 12.08 12.97
CA VAL A 133 6.20 11.50 11.63
C VAL A 133 5.68 12.45 10.55
N GLN A 134 6.48 12.66 9.50
CA GLN A 134 6.09 13.53 8.38
C GLN A 134 5.34 12.73 7.32
N CYS A 135 4.01 12.68 7.40
CA CYS A 135 3.19 11.99 6.39
C CYS A 135 2.94 12.81 5.10
N SER A 136 3.31 14.09 5.06
CA SER A 136 3.05 14.95 3.89
C SER A 136 4.01 14.64 2.73
N GLY A 137 3.54 13.97 1.67
CA GLY A 137 4.29 13.72 0.44
C GLY A 137 3.38 13.85 -0.78
N ALA A 138 3.90 14.45 -1.86
CA ALA A 138 3.15 14.65 -3.09
C ALA A 138 2.92 13.30 -3.77
N ALA A 139 1.79 12.65 -3.48
CA ALA A 139 1.25 11.64 -4.35
C ALA A 139 1.05 12.31 -5.72
N HIS A 140 1.93 12.01 -6.68
CA HIS A 140 1.68 12.33 -8.07
C HIS A 140 0.56 11.39 -8.53
N SER A 141 -0.68 11.75 -8.20
CA SER A 141 -1.85 11.02 -8.64
C SER A 141 -1.89 11.05 -10.17
N LEU A 142 -1.64 9.89 -10.77
CA LEU A 142 -1.87 9.60 -12.18
C LEU A 142 -3.35 9.79 -12.60
N GLU A 143 -4.22 10.20 -11.68
CA GLU A 143 -5.55 10.74 -11.94
C GLU A 143 -5.54 11.86 -13.02
N SER A 144 -4.44 12.60 -13.13
CA SER A 144 -4.29 13.63 -14.16
C SER A 144 -4.10 13.07 -15.59
N ALA A 145 -3.64 11.83 -15.75
CA ALA A 145 -3.49 11.21 -17.08
C ALA A 145 -4.82 10.66 -17.62
N LEU A 146 -5.68 10.11 -16.76
CA LEU A 146 -6.98 9.57 -17.17
C LEU A 146 -7.97 10.69 -17.55
N ALA A 147 -7.90 11.85 -16.89
CA ALA A 147 -8.71 13.02 -17.25
C ALA A 147 -8.41 13.50 -18.68
N LEU A 148 -7.13 13.52 -19.09
CA LEU A 148 -6.73 13.92 -20.44
C LEU A 148 -7.20 12.92 -21.51
N VAL A 149 -7.16 11.61 -21.21
CA VAL A 149 -7.67 10.58 -22.13
C VAL A 149 -9.18 10.72 -22.34
N MET A 150 -9.95 11.00 -21.28
CA MET A 150 -11.39 11.25 -21.41
C MET A 150 -11.70 12.49 -22.24
N ILE A 151 -10.96 13.59 -22.04
CA ILE A 151 -11.12 14.82 -22.85
C ILE A 151 -10.83 14.54 -24.32
N LEU A 152 -9.75 13.80 -24.63
CA LEU A 152 -9.39 13.45 -26.00
C LEU A 152 -10.45 12.54 -26.65
N LEU A 153 -11.00 11.56 -25.91
CA LEU A 153 -12.07 10.71 -26.42
C LEU A 153 -13.37 11.49 -26.70
N CYS A 154 -13.70 12.50 -25.88
CA CYS A 154 -14.83 13.40 -26.12
C CYS A 154 -14.60 14.30 -27.36
N VAL A 155 -13.39 14.84 -27.55
CA VAL A 155 -13.05 15.66 -28.72
C VAL A 155 -13.06 14.83 -30.01
N ILE A 156 -12.59 13.57 -29.98
CA ILE A 156 -12.56 12.68 -31.15
C ILE A 156 -13.95 12.17 -31.53
N HIS A 157 -14.82 11.87 -30.56
CA HIS A 157 -16.17 11.37 -30.83
C HIS A 157 -17.21 12.46 -31.08
N GLY A 158 -16.81 13.73 -31.16
CA GLY A 158 -17.63 14.83 -31.67
C GLY A 158 -18.96 14.97 -30.94
N TRP A 159 -18.91 15.48 -29.70
CA TRP A 159 -20.05 16.13 -29.07
C TRP A 159 -20.10 17.61 -29.46
#